data_AF-A0A7Y4YJT0-F1
#
_entry.id   AF-A0A7Y4YJT0-F1
#
_cell.length_a   1.000
_cell.length_b   1.000
_cell.length_c   1.000
_cell.angle_alpha   90.00
_cell.angle_beta   90.00
_cell.angle_gamma   90.00
#
_symmetry.space_group_name_H-M   'P 1'
#
loop_
_entity.id
_entity.type
_entity.pdbx_description
1 polymer ?
#
loop_
_entity_poly.entity_id
_entity_poly.type
_entity_poly.pdbx_seq_one_letter_code
_entity_poly.pdbx_strand_id
1 'polypeptide(L)'
;MATTVQEFTGNLWNFHSKGHNWIAIPTNSVVKTNGDNVMGAGLAKQAAIRFPEFPSIVGAHLMTHGNIPCVWPAGRLLAIPTKSHWKQPSTITLILESLVRVPALLDRHHISTLYCPHLGCGLGQLEWPTVRDAIAPFLDERFIFVTPQ
;
A
#
# COMPACT_ATOMS: atom_id res chain seq x y z
N MET A 1 -5.30 -23.29 -8.80
CA MET A 1 -4.45 -23.63 -7.64
C MET A 1 -4.49 -22.43 -6.69
N ALA A 2 -4.65 -22.63 -5.39
CA ALA A 2 -4.65 -21.52 -4.45
C ALA A 2 -3.24 -20.91 -4.39
N THR A 3 -3.09 -19.64 -4.79
CA THR A 3 -1.81 -18.93 -4.68
C THR A 3 -1.43 -18.83 -3.21
N THR A 4 -0.33 -19.46 -2.81
CA THR A 4 0.21 -19.30 -1.46
C THR A 4 0.76 -17.88 -1.31
N VAL A 5 0.31 -17.17 -0.28
CA VAL A 5 0.85 -15.84 0.05
C VAL A 5 2.32 -16.00 0.43
N GLN A 6 3.21 -15.31 -0.29
CA GLN A 6 4.64 -15.33 0.01
C GLN A 6 4.92 -14.36 1.15
N GLU A 7 5.54 -14.82 2.24
CA GLU A 7 5.82 -14.04 3.43
C GLU A 7 7.30 -14.11 3.83
N PHE A 8 7.92 -12.97 4.12
CA PHE A 8 9.28 -12.85 4.63
C PHE A 8 9.33 -11.96 5.87
N THR A 9 10.29 -12.16 6.75
CA THR A 9 10.56 -11.24 7.86
C THR A 9 11.61 -10.21 7.46
N GLY A 10 11.36 -8.93 7.77
CA GLY A 10 12.36 -7.88 7.58
C GLY A 10 11.78 -6.47 7.57
N ASN A 11 12.63 -5.50 7.20
CA ASN A 11 12.22 -4.11 7.03
C ASN A 11 11.89 -3.84 5.56
N LEU A 12 10.66 -3.38 5.28
CA LEU A 12 10.18 -3.09 3.93
C LEU A 12 11.11 -2.12 3.16
N TRP A 13 11.72 -1.16 3.85
CA TRP A 13 12.67 -0.21 3.24
C TRP A 13 13.99 -0.86 2.82
N ASN A 14 14.40 -1.96 3.45
CA ASN A 14 15.58 -2.73 3.03
C ASN A 14 15.33 -3.49 1.72
N PHE A 15 14.07 -3.84 1.43
CA PHE A 15 13.69 -4.40 0.13
C PHE A 15 13.60 -3.30 -0.93
N HIS A 16 13.00 -2.15 -0.59
CA HIS A 16 12.91 -0.97 -1.48
C HIS A 16 14.27 -0.45 -1.96
N SER A 17 15.28 -0.44 -1.08
CA SER A 17 16.61 0.07 -1.40
C SER A 17 17.39 -0.83 -2.37
N LYS A 18 16.95 -2.07 -2.59
CA LYS A 18 17.61 -3.04 -3.47
C LYS A 18 17.01 -3.00 -4.87
N GLY A 19 17.87 -2.76 -5.87
CA GLY A 19 17.51 -2.90 -7.28
C GLY A 19 16.35 -1.99 -7.71
N HIS A 20 15.34 -2.60 -8.34
CA HIS A 20 14.16 -1.93 -8.91
C HIS A 20 12.86 -2.27 -8.16
N ASN A 21 12.98 -2.67 -6.89
CA ASN A 21 11.85 -3.15 -6.11
C ASN A 21 10.83 -2.05 -5.82
N TRP A 22 9.56 -2.43 -5.88
CA TRP A 22 8.43 -1.60 -5.50
C TRP A 22 7.90 -1.98 -4.13
N ILE A 23 7.37 -1.00 -3.41
CA ILE A 23 6.68 -1.27 -2.14
C ILE A 23 5.29 -0.66 -2.09
N ALA A 24 4.37 -1.34 -1.42
CA ALA A 24 3.04 -0.84 -1.13
C ALA A 24 3.04 0.02 0.14
N ILE A 25 2.38 1.18 0.08
CA ILE A 25 2.18 2.08 1.22
C ILE A 25 0.69 2.16 1.55
N PRO A 26 0.23 1.65 2.71
CA PRO A 26 -1.15 1.81 3.16
C PRO A 26 -1.48 3.29 3.40
N THR A 27 -2.55 3.80 2.79
CA THR A 27 -2.97 5.21 2.89
C THR A 27 -4.43 5.35 3.31
N ASN A 28 -4.84 6.60 3.56
CA ASN A 28 -6.21 7.02 3.85
C ASN A 28 -6.67 8.06 2.82
N SER A 29 -7.96 8.42 2.82
CA SER A 29 -8.51 9.36 1.83
C SER A 29 -8.52 10.84 2.25
N VAL A 30 -7.87 11.23 3.35
CA VAL A 30 -7.91 12.62 3.84
C VAL A 30 -6.82 13.45 3.16
N VAL A 31 -7.24 14.54 2.51
CA VAL A 31 -6.36 15.55 1.92
C VAL A 31 -6.39 16.81 2.80
N LYS A 32 -5.22 17.34 3.16
CA LYS A 32 -5.06 18.59 3.92
C LYS A 32 -5.38 19.79 3.03
N THR A 33 -5.51 20.96 3.63
CA THR A 33 -5.74 22.23 2.91
C THR A 33 -4.61 22.60 1.93
N ASN A 34 -3.40 22.10 2.15
CA ASN A 34 -2.26 22.30 1.25
C ASN A 34 -2.19 21.27 0.10
N GLY A 35 -3.20 20.39 -0.04
CA GLY A 35 -3.27 19.41 -1.12
C GLY A 35 -2.57 18.07 -0.83
N ASP A 36 -1.86 17.92 0.29
CA ASP A 36 -1.22 16.65 0.62
C ASP A 36 -2.18 15.65 1.28
N ASN A 37 -1.96 14.36 1.02
CA ASN A 37 -2.52 13.28 1.83
C ASN A 37 -1.98 13.29 3.28
N VAL A 38 -2.82 12.92 4.26
CA VAL A 38 -2.39 12.80 5.65
C VAL A 38 -1.54 11.54 5.87
N MET A 39 -0.24 11.71 6.14
CA MET A 39 0.71 10.62 6.40
C MET A 39 1.44 10.80 7.76
N GLY A 40 0.68 10.82 8.86
CA GLY A 40 1.18 11.23 10.18
C GLY A 40 1.82 10.14 11.05
N ALA A 41 1.66 8.86 10.72
CA ALA A 41 2.21 7.74 11.50
C ALA A 41 2.61 6.52 10.64
N GLY A 42 3.33 5.58 11.26
CA GLY A 42 3.69 4.29 10.66
C GLY A 42 4.44 4.39 9.34
N LEU A 43 4.20 3.43 8.45
CA LEU A 43 4.86 3.33 7.15
C LEU A 43 4.55 4.54 6.24
N ALA A 44 3.33 5.08 6.30
CA ALA A 44 2.97 6.28 5.55
C ALA A 44 3.84 7.49 5.96
N LYS A 45 4.05 7.70 7.27
CA LYS A 45 4.97 8.75 7.76
C LYS A 45 6.40 8.50 7.31
N GLN A 46 6.86 7.26 7.37
CA GLN A 46 8.19 6.90 6.89
C GLN A 46 8.37 7.18 5.40
N ALA A 47 7.33 6.96 4.59
CA ALA A 47 7.31 7.28 3.17
C ALA A 47 7.35 8.80 2.95
N ALA A 48 6.53 9.58 3.67
CA ALA A 48 6.53 11.04 3.59
C ALA A 48 7.88 11.67 3.97
N ILE A 49 8.58 11.10 4.96
CA ILE A 49 9.92 11.58 5.36
C ILE A 49 10.96 11.26 4.28
N ARG A 50 10.90 10.05 3.68
CA ARG A 50 11.85 9.62 2.63
C ARG A 50 11.58 10.27 1.29
N PHE A 51 10.32 10.55 0.99
CA PHE A 51 9.82 11.10 -0.26
C PHE A 51 8.88 12.27 0.03
N PRO A 52 9.41 13.48 0.24
CA PRO A 52 8.61 14.65 0.61
C PRO A 52 7.51 15.02 -0.39
N GLU A 53 7.65 14.62 -1.67
CA GLU A 53 6.64 14.83 -2.71
C GLU A 53 5.51 13.79 -2.68
N PHE A 54 5.72 12.62 -2.09
CA PHE A 54 4.74 11.54 -2.14
C PHE A 54 3.36 11.92 -1.56
N PRO A 55 3.26 12.67 -0.44
CA PRO A 55 1.97 13.13 0.07
C PRO A 55 1.19 13.99 -0.93
N SER A 56 1.84 14.90 -1.66
CA SER A 56 1.17 15.76 -2.64
C SER A 56 0.74 14.97 -3.88
N ILE A 57 1.56 14.00 -4.32
CA ILE A 57 1.19 13.06 -5.40
C ILE A 57 -0.06 12.26 -5.05
N VAL A 58 -0.10 11.65 -3.85
CA VAL A 58 -1.28 10.89 -3.40
C VAL A 58 -2.49 11.82 -3.20
N GLY A 59 -2.28 13.03 -2.67
CA GLY A 59 -3.35 14.01 -2.50
C GLY A 59 -3.97 14.48 -3.82
N ALA A 60 -3.15 14.80 -4.82
CA ALA A 60 -3.62 15.14 -6.16
C ALA A 60 -4.38 13.97 -6.82
N HIS A 61 -3.87 12.74 -6.65
CA HIS A 61 -4.56 11.54 -7.13
C HIS A 61 -5.91 11.35 -6.45
N LEU A 62 -6.00 11.51 -5.12
CA LEU A 62 -7.26 11.43 -4.37
C LEU A 62 -8.30 12.44 -4.85
N MET A 63 -7.88 13.68 -5.10
CA MET A 63 -8.79 14.73 -5.58
C MET A 63 -9.31 14.46 -7.01
N THR A 64 -8.51 13.78 -7.84
CA THR A 64 -8.84 13.56 -9.26
C THR A 64 -9.58 12.24 -9.49
N HIS A 65 -9.20 11.19 -8.77
CA HIS A 65 -9.64 9.82 -9.02
C HIS A 65 -10.36 9.16 -7.82
N GLY A 66 -10.41 9.85 -6.68
CA GLY A 66 -10.96 9.30 -5.45
C GLY A 66 -10.00 8.34 -4.75
N ASN A 67 -10.53 7.60 -3.78
CA ASN A 67 -9.75 6.72 -2.90
C ASN A 67 -9.44 5.36 -3.53
N ILE A 68 -8.65 5.38 -4.61
CA ILE A 68 -8.18 4.18 -5.33
C ILE A 68 -6.65 4.09 -5.30
N PRO A 69 -6.06 2.93 -5.66
CA PRO A 69 -4.61 2.78 -5.64
C PRO A 69 -3.89 3.77 -6.58
N CYS A 70 -2.81 4.36 -6.07
CA CYS A 70 -2.01 5.36 -6.79
C CYS A 70 -0.59 4.81 -7.03
N VAL A 71 -0.19 4.70 -8.29
CA VAL A 71 1.17 4.29 -8.67
C VAL A 71 2.05 5.53 -8.83
N TRP A 72 3.21 5.54 -8.17
CA TRP A 72 4.19 6.60 -8.32
C TRP A 72 5.57 6.04 -8.73
N PRO A 73 5.88 6.04 -10.04
CA PRO A 73 7.12 5.46 -10.57
C PRO A 73 8.42 6.08 -10.04
N ALA A 74 8.45 7.40 -9.85
CA ALA A 74 9.67 8.09 -9.40
C ALA A 74 10.14 7.59 -8.02
N GLY A 75 9.21 7.26 -7.12
CA GLY A 75 9.52 6.67 -5.81
C GLY A 75 9.48 5.15 -5.77
N ARG A 76 9.02 4.48 -6.84
CA ARG A 76 8.68 3.05 -6.85
C ARG A 76 7.73 2.68 -5.71
N LEU A 77 6.73 3.54 -5.48
CA LEU A 77 5.73 3.38 -4.44
C LEU A 77 4.36 3.14 -5.07
N LEU A 78 3.58 2.26 -4.45
CA LEU A 78 2.17 2.07 -4.77
C LEU A 78 1.35 2.36 -3.51
N ALA A 79 0.63 3.48 -3.50
CA ALA A 79 -0.30 3.78 -2.41
C ALA A 79 -1.51 2.85 -2.51
N ILE A 80 -1.81 2.12 -1.43
CA ILE A 80 -2.98 1.25 -1.33
C ILE A 80 -3.90 1.83 -0.27
N PRO A 81 -5.08 2.34 -0.64
CA PRO A 81 -6.08 2.75 0.33
C PRO A 81 -6.47 1.58 1.25
N THR A 82 -6.35 1.78 2.56
CA THR A 82 -6.88 0.83 3.55
C THR A 82 -7.83 1.48 4.55
N LYS A 83 -7.91 2.81 4.55
CA LYS A 83 -8.77 3.62 5.44
C LYS A 83 -9.53 4.69 4.66
N SER A 84 -10.77 4.97 5.08
CA SER A 84 -11.51 6.18 4.69
C SER A 84 -11.08 7.41 5.50
N HIS A 85 -10.55 7.22 6.70
CA HIS A 85 -10.00 8.30 7.51
C HIS A 85 -8.85 7.81 8.38
N TRP A 86 -7.79 8.60 8.51
CA TRP A 86 -6.61 8.24 9.30
C TRP A 86 -6.88 7.95 10.79
N LYS A 87 -7.98 8.46 11.38
CA LYS A 87 -8.39 8.25 12.78
C LYS A 87 -9.20 6.96 12.97
N GLN A 88 -9.67 6.35 11.88
CA GLN A 88 -10.50 5.16 11.92
C GLN A 88 -9.64 3.90 11.68
N PRO A 89 -10.12 2.72 12.11
CA PRO A 89 -9.54 1.44 11.70
C PRO A 89 -9.54 1.27 10.18
N SER A 90 -8.70 0.37 9.68
CA SER A 90 -8.77 -0.07 8.29
C SER A 90 -9.96 -0.98 8.08
N THR A 91 -10.46 -1.07 6.86
CA THR A 91 -11.56 -1.99 6.52
C THR A 91 -11.09 -3.02 5.51
N ILE A 92 -11.46 -4.28 5.73
CA ILE A 92 -11.19 -5.37 4.78
C ILE A 92 -11.79 -5.03 3.43
N THR A 93 -13.02 -4.53 3.38
CA THR A 93 -13.72 -4.14 2.14
C THR A 93 -12.88 -3.20 1.28
N LEU A 94 -12.31 -2.12 1.85
CA LEU A 94 -11.50 -1.17 1.10
C LEU A 94 -10.16 -1.76 0.62
N ILE A 95 -9.58 -2.68 1.41
CA ILE A 95 -8.39 -3.43 0.98
C ILE A 95 -8.72 -4.30 -0.23
N LEU A 96 -9.83 -5.05 -0.20
CA LEU A 96 -10.24 -5.89 -1.33
C LEU A 96 -10.55 -5.06 -2.57
N GLU A 97 -11.29 -3.96 -2.43
CA GLU A 97 -11.57 -3.02 -3.52
C GLU A 97 -10.30 -2.46 -4.14
N SER A 98 -9.28 -2.18 -3.32
CA SER A 98 -7.97 -1.76 -3.82
C SER A 98 -7.28 -2.88 -4.58
N LEU A 99 -7.22 -4.09 -4.01
CA LEU A 99 -6.51 -5.23 -4.60
C LEU A 99 -7.14 -5.74 -5.90
N VAL A 100 -8.45 -5.57 -6.11
CA VAL A 100 -9.08 -5.82 -7.44
C VAL A 100 -8.38 -5.05 -8.57
N ARG A 101 -7.85 -3.86 -8.28
CA ARG A 101 -7.26 -2.96 -9.28
C ARG A 101 -5.74 -3.12 -9.40
N VAL A 102 -5.07 -3.60 -8.37
CA VAL A 102 -3.60 -3.60 -8.30
C VAL A 102 -2.96 -4.44 -9.42
N PRO A 103 -3.37 -5.70 -9.73
CA PRO A 103 -2.74 -6.49 -10.77
C PRO A 103 -2.66 -5.78 -12.13
N ALA A 104 -3.76 -5.14 -12.57
CA ALA A 104 -3.78 -4.38 -13.82
C ALA A 104 -2.87 -3.13 -13.79
N LEU A 105 -2.69 -2.52 -12.62
CA LEU A 105 -1.72 -1.43 -12.43
C LEU A 105 -0.28 -1.97 -12.51
N LEU A 106 0.00 -3.12 -11.91
CA LEU A 106 1.30 -3.76 -12.00
C LEU A 106 1.64 -4.11 -13.45
N ASP A 107 0.68 -4.62 -14.23
CA ASP A 107 0.84 -4.89 -15.66
C ASP A 107 1.17 -3.62 -16.45
N ARG A 108 0.35 -2.58 -16.28
CA ARG A 108 0.49 -1.30 -16.98
C ARG A 108 1.84 -0.63 -16.73
N HIS A 109 2.38 -0.79 -15.51
CA HIS A 109 3.63 -0.16 -15.10
C HIS A 109 4.83 -1.12 -15.16
N HIS A 110 4.66 -2.31 -15.74
CA HIS A 110 5.69 -3.34 -15.86
C HIS A 110 6.38 -3.67 -14.52
N ILE A 111 5.58 -3.75 -13.44
CA ILE A 111 6.06 -4.05 -12.09
C ILE A 111 6.03 -5.57 -11.91
N SER A 112 7.21 -6.18 -11.85
CA SER A 112 7.37 -7.63 -11.68
C SER A 112 7.27 -8.09 -10.22
N THR A 113 7.44 -7.18 -9.26
CA THR A 113 7.44 -7.51 -7.83
C THR A 113 6.99 -6.32 -7.00
N LEU A 114 6.02 -6.55 -6.11
CA LEU A 114 5.51 -5.59 -5.14
C LEU A 114 5.65 -6.14 -3.73
N TYR A 115 6.53 -5.54 -2.94
CA TYR A 115 6.64 -5.86 -1.52
C TYR A 115 5.56 -5.12 -0.73
N CYS A 116 4.78 -5.84 0.06
CA CYS A 116 3.64 -5.33 0.80
C CYS A 116 3.88 -5.46 2.31
N PRO A 117 3.46 -4.49 3.13
CA PRO A 117 3.25 -4.75 4.54
C PRO A 117 1.98 -5.59 4.73
N HIS A 118 1.72 -6.06 5.96
CA HIS A 118 0.41 -6.59 6.32
C HIS A 118 -0.65 -5.47 6.23
N LEU A 119 -1.42 -5.48 5.13
CA LEU A 119 -2.34 -4.40 4.78
C LEU A 119 -3.42 -4.23 5.85
N GLY A 120 -3.57 -3.01 6.34
CA GLY A 120 -4.55 -2.68 7.36
C GLY A 120 -4.28 -3.24 8.76
N CYS A 121 -3.13 -3.87 9.01
CA CYS A 121 -2.72 -4.32 10.33
C CYS A 121 -2.01 -3.22 11.14
N GLY A 122 -1.66 -3.52 12.40
CA GLY A 122 -1.00 -2.58 13.31
C GLY A 122 -1.88 -1.37 13.62
N LEU A 123 -1.50 -0.18 13.13
CA LEU A 123 -2.32 1.04 13.27
C LEU A 123 -3.68 0.95 12.55
N GLY A 124 -3.85 -0.01 11.64
CA GLY A 124 -5.13 -0.30 11.00
C GLY A 124 -6.05 -1.24 11.78
N GLN A 125 -5.56 -1.87 12.86
CA GLN A 125 -6.32 -2.72 13.79
C GLN A 125 -6.99 -3.97 13.18
N LEU A 126 -6.57 -4.40 11.99
CA LEU A 126 -6.94 -5.72 11.46
C LEU A 126 -5.91 -6.77 11.85
N GLU A 127 -6.38 -8.01 12.01
CA GLU A 127 -5.54 -9.17 12.26
C GLU A 127 -5.04 -9.77 10.96
N TRP A 128 -3.73 -10.01 10.87
CA TRP A 128 -3.09 -10.47 9.63
C TRP A 128 -3.66 -11.80 9.11
N PRO A 129 -3.92 -12.84 9.94
CA PRO A 129 -4.53 -14.08 9.44
C PRO A 129 -5.86 -13.84 8.71
N THR A 130 -6.73 -13.00 9.27
CA THR A 130 -8.02 -12.64 8.66
C THR A 130 -7.84 -11.89 7.35
N VAL A 131 -6.90 -10.92 7.30
CA VAL A 131 -6.62 -10.17 6.07
C VAL A 131 -6.02 -11.09 5.01
N ARG A 132 -5.01 -11.89 5.37
CA ARG A 132 -4.31 -12.81 4.48
C ARG A 132 -5.28 -13.74 3.77
N ASP A 133 -6.19 -14.36 4.52
CA ASP A 133 -7.17 -15.29 3.96
C ASP A 133 -8.17 -14.57 3.05
N ALA A 134 -8.55 -13.33 3.38
CA ALA A 134 -9.46 -12.52 2.56
C ALA A 134 -8.82 -12.03 1.25
N ILE A 135 -7.52 -11.68 1.26
CA ILE A 135 -6.83 -11.12 0.09
C ILE A 135 -6.31 -12.20 -0.86
N ALA A 136 -6.07 -13.43 -0.40
CA ALA A 136 -5.45 -14.50 -1.18
C ALA A 136 -6.04 -14.69 -2.61
N PRO A 137 -7.36 -14.59 -2.84
CA PRO A 137 -7.94 -14.70 -4.18
C PRO A 137 -7.58 -13.57 -5.16
N PHE A 138 -7.07 -12.44 -4.66
CA PHE A 138 -6.74 -11.24 -5.45
C PHE A 138 -5.25 -11.14 -5.78
N LEU A 139 -4.44 -12.09 -5.28
CA LEU A 139 -2.98 -12.04 -5.40
C LEU A 139 -2.48 -12.98 -6.50
N ASP A 140 -1.44 -12.53 -7.18
CA ASP A 140 -0.59 -13.34 -8.06
C ASP A 140 0.84 -13.43 -7.49
N GLU A 141 1.74 -14.06 -8.24
CA GLU A 141 3.13 -14.33 -7.83
C GLU A 141 3.98 -13.08 -7.57
N ARG A 142 3.52 -11.88 -7.98
CA ARG A 142 4.26 -10.62 -7.84
C ARG A 142 4.17 -10.04 -6.44
N PHE A 143 3.21 -10.50 -5.63
CA PHE A 143 2.99 -9.98 -4.28
C PHE A 143 3.86 -10.72 -3.26
N ILE A 144 4.65 -9.96 -2.51
CA ILE A 144 5.50 -10.48 -1.44
C ILE A 144 5.19 -9.72 -0.15
N PHE A 145 4.69 -10.38 0.89
CA PHE A 145 4.37 -9.75 2.15
C PHE A 145 5.56 -9.78 3.11
N VAL A 146 5.77 -8.67 3.81
CA VAL A 146 6.89 -8.50 4.74
C VAL A 146 6.37 -8.26 6.15
N THR A 147 6.65 -9.22 7.03
CA THR A 147 6.43 -9.09 8.47
C THR A 147 7.56 -8.22 9.06
N PRO A 148 7.24 -7.10 9.74
CA PRO A 148 8.25 -6.29 10.43
C PRO A 148 9.02 -7.11 11.47
N GLN A 149 10.34 -6.92 11.51
CA GLN A 149 11.20 -7.44 12.59
C GLN A 149 11.18 -6.51 13.80
#